data_AF-A0A6C0JMD9-F1
#
_entry.id   AF-A0A6C0JMD9-F1
#
_cell.length_a   1.000
_cell.length_b   1.000
_cell.length_c   1.000
_cell.angle_alpha   90.00
_cell.angle_beta   90.00
_cell.angle_gamma   90.00
#
_symmetry.space_group_name_H-M   'P 1'
#
loop_
_entity.id
_entity.type
_entity.pdbx_description
1 polymer ?
#
loop_
_entity_poly.entity_id
_entity_poly.type
_entity_poly.pdbx_seq_one_letter_code
_entity_poly.pdbx_strand_id
1 'polypeptide(L)'
;MYVIAIPTYKRSDVIFQKTLTTLINGGINHKHIYIFVASDKEREIYLKVLPKDSYNQIIIGKLGIANQRIFIRNYFKEGQYVVSIDDDIEQILNLKKSKLVPVDKLVPMKDIHAFLLKCYDDLKREKRFMWGIYPVRNPFFMKQSTFTGLSFIIGALHGYIVRHDKKLNPNVNSEGKEDYEQSILYYIKDGGVLRYNYITIKTKFLAEGGLGKDRFERNKLSADYLYKTYPQFVTIFHRANGMTEIRLRDKTSKSKSKSKSKSKNNLKTRKV
;
A
#
# COMPACT_ATOMS: atom_id res chain seq x y z
N MET A 1 18.54 -5.41 -5.27
CA MET A 1 18.61 -4.55 -4.07
C MET A 1 17.38 -3.65 -4.04
N TYR A 2 16.74 -3.48 -2.89
CA TYR A 2 15.56 -2.62 -2.75
C TYR A 2 15.93 -1.25 -2.20
N VAL A 3 15.03 -0.28 -2.37
CA VAL A 3 15.10 1.04 -1.72
C VAL A 3 13.79 1.31 -0.99
N ILE A 4 13.87 2.11 0.06
CA ILE A 4 12.73 2.58 0.83
C ILE A 4 12.50 4.04 0.48
N ALA A 5 11.28 4.37 0.10
CA ALA A 5 10.84 5.73 -0.21
C ALA A 5 9.83 6.20 0.84
N ILE A 6 10.19 7.26 1.57
CA ILE A 6 9.36 7.86 2.61
C ILE A 6 8.84 9.21 2.11
N PRO A 7 7.64 9.30 1.51
CA PRO A 7 7.01 10.59 1.25
C PRO A 7 6.65 11.26 2.57
N THR A 8 6.99 12.53 2.73
CA THR A 8 6.77 13.23 4.00
C THR A 8 6.46 14.72 3.80
N TYR A 9 5.63 15.27 4.68
CA TYR A 9 5.27 16.69 4.67
C TYR A 9 4.85 17.14 6.07
N LYS A 10 5.56 18.15 6.63
CA LYS A 10 5.33 18.74 7.94
C LYS A 10 5.34 17.72 9.09
N ARG A 11 6.31 16.80 9.08
CA ARG A 11 6.47 15.71 10.08
C ARG A 11 7.93 15.43 10.44
N SER A 12 8.77 16.45 10.32
CA SER A 12 10.20 16.37 10.65
C SER A 12 10.44 15.99 12.11
N ASP A 13 9.51 16.34 12.99
CA ASP A 13 9.52 16.12 14.43
C ASP A 13 9.14 14.70 14.87
N VAL A 14 8.42 13.94 14.02
CA VAL A 14 7.89 12.60 14.37
C VAL A 14 8.47 11.46 13.52
N ILE A 15 8.98 11.74 12.33
CA ILE A 15 9.45 10.72 11.38
C ILE A 15 10.55 9.83 11.96
N PHE A 16 11.44 10.42 12.78
CA PHE A 16 12.55 9.68 13.38
C PHE A 16 12.08 8.67 14.42
N GLN A 17 11.27 9.11 15.40
CA GLN A 17 10.81 8.28 16.51
C GLN A 17 9.83 7.20 16.04
N LYS A 18 9.17 7.41 14.90
CA LYS A 18 8.23 6.46 14.31
C LYS A 18 8.89 5.62 13.22
N THR A 19 8.85 6.09 11.99
CA THR A 19 9.15 5.28 10.81
C THR A 19 10.62 4.90 10.75
N LEU A 20 11.55 5.85 10.95
CA LEU A 20 12.99 5.54 10.86
C LEU A 20 13.39 4.57 11.97
N THR A 21 12.96 4.79 13.21
CA THR A 21 13.20 3.87 14.33
C THR A 21 12.60 2.49 14.05
N THR A 22 11.39 2.40 13.49
CA THR A 22 10.76 1.13 13.11
C THR A 22 11.60 0.38 12.09
N LEU A 23 12.10 1.06 11.06
CA LEU A 23 12.93 0.46 10.01
C LEU A 23 14.30 0.02 10.56
N ILE A 24 14.97 0.88 11.34
CA ILE A 24 16.28 0.58 11.94
C ILE A 24 16.17 -0.64 12.87
N ASN A 25 15.19 -0.65 13.77
CA ASN A 25 14.95 -1.79 14.66
C ASN A 25 14.54 -3.06 13.90
N GLY A 26 13.98 -2.89 12.70
CA GLY A 26 13.63 -3.97 11.77
C GLY A 26 14.78 -4.50 10.93
N GLY A 27 16.02 -4.06 11.17
CA GLY A 27 17.22 -4.50 10.45
C GLY A 27 17.44 -3.82 9.10
N ILE A 28 16.76 -2.70 8.83
CA ILE A 28 16.96 -1.94 7.58
C ILE A 28 18.22 -1.07 7.71
N ASN A 29 19.15 -1.27 6.78
CA ASN A 29 20.30 -0.38 6.65
C ASN A 29 19.85 1.00 6.13
N HIS A 30 20.27 2.09 6.80
CA HIS A 30 19.92 3.47 6.45
C HIS A 30 20.27 3.83 4.99
N LYS A 31 21.27 3.16 4.39
CA LYS A 31 21.66 3.32 2.97
C LYS A 31 20.53 2.98 1.99
N HIS A 32 19.50 2.25 2.42
CA HIS A 32 18.32 2.00 1.60
C HIS A 32 17.25 3.10 1.71
N ILE A 33 17.35 4.05 2.64
CA ILE A 33 16.26 4.95 3.02
C ILE A 33 16.38 6.30 2.30
N TYR A 34 15.38 6.62 1.49
CA TYR A 34 15.26 7.88 0.78
C TYR A 34 14.02 8.62 1.28
N ILE A 35 14.20 9.84 1.77
CA ILE A 35 13.13 10.69 2.30
C ILE A 35 12.78 11.71 1.24
N PHE A 36 11.50 11.81 0.88
CA PHE A 36 11.01 12.72 -0.15
C PHE A 36 10.16 13.82 0.49
N VAL A 37 10.70 15.03 0.53
CA VAL A 37 10.06 16.23 1.09
C VAL A 37 9.38 17.05 -0.01
N ALA A 38 8.51 18.00 0.36
CA ALA A 38 7.70 18.77 -0.60
C ALA A 38 8.34 20.07 -1.10
N SER A 39 9.44 20.55 -0.50
CA SER A 39 10.11 21.81 -0.86
C SER A 39 11.52 21.91 -0.28
N ASP A 40 12.30 22.90 -0.73
CA ASP A 40 13.61 23.25 -0.15
C ASP A 40 13.51 23.59 1.34
N LYS A 41 12.49 24.37 1.72
CA LYS A 41 12.24 24.73 3.12
C LYS A 41 12.02 23.49 3.99
N GLU A 42 11.25 22.52 3.53
CA GLU A 42 11.08 21.25 4.24
C GLU A 42 12.42 20.50 4.32
N ARG A 43 13.20 20.44 3.24
CA ARG A 43 14.51 19.79 3.25
C ARG A 43 15.43 20.36 4.32
N GLU A 44 15.51 21.69 4.44
CA GLU A 44 16.32 22.35 5.46
C GLU A 44 15.88 21.99 6.88
N ILE A 45 14.57 21.94 7.13
CA ILE A 45 14.03 21.55 8.44
C ILE A 45 14.43 20.11 8.76
N TYR A 46 14.26 19.18 7.82
CA TYR A 46 14.57 17.76 8.04
C TYR A 46 16.08 17.54 8.23
N LEU A 47 16.93 18.24 7.47
CA LEU A 47 18.39 18.16 7.61
C LEU A 47 18.88 18.62 8.99
N LYS A 48 18.17 19.57 9.64
CA LYS A 48 18.51 20.07 10.97
C LYS A 48 18.14 19.11 12.09
N VAL A 49 17.06 18.33 11.93
CA VAL A 49 16.51 17.52 13.03
C VAL A 49 16.84 16.03 12.92
N LEU A 50 17.09 15.52 11.71
CA LEU A 50 17.32 14.10 11.51
C LEU A 50 18.80 13.72 11.65
N PRO A 51 19.15 12.68 12.44
CA PRO A 51 20.50 12.16 12.51
C PRO A 51 20.98 11.72 11.12
N LYS A 52 22.20 12.11 10.72
CA LYS A 52 22.75 11.83 9.39
C LYS A 52 22.79 10.33 9.07
N ASP A 53 23.02 9.48 10.07
CA ASP A 53 23.12 8.03 9.90
C ASP A 53 21.76 7.30 9.99
N SER A 54 20.65 8.04 9.92
CA SER A 54 19.30 7.48 9.92
C SER A 54 18.65 7.36 8.54
N TYR A 55 19.28 7.91 7.50
CA TYR A 55 18.82 7.84 6.11
C TYR A 55 19.99 7.89 5.12
N ASN A 56 19.73 7.63 3.84
CA ASN A 56 20.69 7.77 2.76
C ASN A 56 20.64 9.17 2.14
N GLN A 57 19.44 9.62 1.76
CA GLN A 57 19.27 10.92 1.11
C GLN A 57 17.91 11.55 1.40
N ILE A 58 17.89 12.88 1.47
CA ILE A 58 16.66 13.68 1.44
C ILE A 58 16.54 14.35 0.07
N ILE A 59 15.43 14.12 -0.62
CA ILE A 59 15.16 14.54 -1.99
C ILE A 59 13.94 15.48 -2.00
N ILE A 60 14.03 16.56 -2.76
CA ILE A 60 12.90 17.47 -2.98
C ILE A 60 12.03 16.88 -4.09
N GLY A 61 10.79 16.54 -3.73
CA GLY A 61 9.79 16.03 -4.65
C GLY A 61 8.73 17.08 -4.99
N LYS A 62 7.46 16.67 -4.93
CA LYS A 62 6.29 17.50 -5.25
C LYS A 62 5.27 17.47 -4.11
N LEU A 63 4.61 18.59 -3.89
CA LEU A 63 3.50 18.69 -2.95
C LEU A 63 2.26 17.91 -3.45
N GLY A 64 1.54 17.29 -2.51
CA GLY A 64 0.36 16.45 -2.77
C GLY A 64 0.74 14.97 -2.93
N ILE A 65 0.00 14.07 -2.29
CA ILE A 65 0.44 12.67 -2.17
C ILE A 65 0.50 11.96 -3.53
N ALA A 66 -0.49 12.21 -4.40
CA ALA A 66 -0.52 11.61 -5.73
C ALA A 66 0.67 12.09 -6.57
N ASN A 67 0.93 13.39 -6.57
CA ASN A 67 2.09 13.98 -7.26
C ASN A 67 3.41 13.45 -6.70
N GLN A 68 3.51 13.30 -5.37
CA GLN A 68 4.70 12.81 -4.71
C GLN A 68 4.99 11.35 -5.09
N ARG A 69 3.96 10.49 -5.10
CA ARG A 69 4.14 9.09 -5.52
C ARG A 69 4.47 8.96 -7.00
N ILE A 70 3.91 9.82 -7.86
CA ILE A 70 4.29 9.90 -9.28
C ILE A 70 5.75 10.31 -9.43
N PHE A 71 6.18 11.33 -8.68
CA PHE A 71 7.57 11.79 -8.67
C PHE A 71 8.52 10.66 -8.23
N ILE A 72 8.23 10.00 -7.10
CA ILE A 72 9.04 8.91 -6.56
C ILE A 72 9.20 7.77 -7.58
N ARG A 73 8.12 7.37 -8.26
CA ARG A 73 8.19 6.31 -9.29
C ARG A 73 9.11 6.68 -10.45
N ASN A 74 9.08 7.94 -10.88
CA ASN A 74 9.93 8.41 -11.99
C ASN A 74 11.37 8.71 -11.56
N TYR A 75 11.60 8.95 -10.27
CA TYR A 75 12.93 9.20 -9.71
C TYR A 75 13.81 7.93 -9.76
N PHE A 76 13.23 6.78 -9.40
CA PHE A 76 13.94 5.49 -9.41
C PHE A 76 13.97 4.86 -10.81
N LYS A 77 14.96 3.98 -11.05
CA LYS A 77 15.18 3.35 -12.36
C LYS A 77 14.12 2.28 -12.64
N GLU A 78 13.79 2.09 -13.93
CA GLU A 78 12.98 0.97 -14.40
C GLU A 78 13.48 -0.37 -13.81
N GLY A 79 12.57 -1.21 -13.33
CA GLY A 79 12.88 -2.50 -12.72
C GLY A 79 13.41 -2.44 -11.27
N GLN A 80 13.68 -1.26 -10.73
CA GLN A 80 14.09 -1.11 -9.33
C GLN A 80 12.94 -1.47 -8.38
N TYR A 81 13.25 -2.22 -7.32
CA TYR A 81 12.27 -2.58 -6.30
C TYR A 81 12.21 -1.48 -5.24
N VAL A 82 11.06 -0.82 -5.15
CA VAL A 82 10.79 0.28 -4.21
C VAL A 82 9.78 -0.19 -3.18
N VAL A 83 10.06 0.11 -1.92
CA VAL A 83 9.13 -0.05 -0.80
C VAL A 83 8.74 1.34 -0.35
N SER A 84 7.46 1.69 -0.49
CA SER A 84 6.94 2.98 -0.03
C SER A 84 6.29 2.79 1.33
N ILE A 85 6.69 3.64 2.29
CA ILE A 85 6.19 3.63 3.66
C ILE A 85 5.92 5.07 4.09
N ASP A 86 4.78 5.31 4.73
CA ASP A 86 4.44 6.64 5.25
C ASP A 86 5.38 7.04 6.40
N ASP A 87 5.43 8.33 6.71
CA ASP A 87 6.37 8.92 7.68
C ASP A 87 5.97 8.75 9.15
N ASP A 88 4.81 8.17 9.46
CA ASP A 88 4.28 8.01 10.81
C ASP A 88 3.98 6.56 11.26
N ILE A 89 4.67 5.57 10.68
CA ILE A 89 4.52 4.16 11.03
C ILE A 89 5.22 3.86 12.37
N GLU A 90 4.46 3.37 13.35
CA GLU A 90 4.98 3.02 14.68
C GLU A 90 5.46 1.56 14.76
N GLN A 91 4.79 0.64 14.06
CA GLN A 91 5.13 -0.79 14.05
C GLN A 91 4.64 -1.47 12.78
N ILE A 92 5.40 -2.44 12.28
CA ILE A 92 4.91 -3.47 11.35
C ILE A 92 4.57 -4.71 12.18
N LEU A 93 3.36 -5.25 12.00
CA LEU A 93 2.81 -6.31 12.84
C LEU A 93 2.50 -7.55 12.00
N ASN A 94 2.86 -8.71 12.53
CA ASN A 94 2.48 -10.02 12.02
C ASN A 94 1.32 -10.59 12.83
N LEU A 95 0.34 -11.16 12.15
CA LEU A 95 -0.59 -12.09 12.76
C LEU A 95 0.17 -13.36 13.13
N LYS A 96 0.05 -13.80 14.39
CA LYS A 96 0.48 -15.12 14.84
C LYS A 96 -0.74 -15.91 15.26
N LYS A 97 -0.90 -17.08 14.65
CA LYS A 97 -1.84 -18.10 15.11
C LYS A 97 -1.21 -18.78 16.31
N SER A 98 -1.85 -18.70 17.47
CA SER A 98 -1.45 -19.51 18.62
C SER A 98 -2.16 -20.86 18.52
N LYS A 99 -1.43 -21.96 18.67
CA LYS A 99 -2.03 -23.29 18.88
C LYS A 99 -2.55 -23.47 20.31
N LEU A 100 -2.09 -22.63 21.25
CA LEU A 100 -2.33 -22.74 22.68
C LEU A 100 -3.38 -21.77 23.22
N VAL A 101 -3.71 -20.73 22.45
CA VAL A 101 -4.70 -19.71 22.82
C VAL A 101 -5.64 -19.52 21.64
N PRO A 102 -6.97 -19.58 21.83
CA PRO A 102 -7.96 -19.52 20.74
C PRO A 102 -8.09 -18.12 20.09
N VAL A 103 -7.16 -17.21 20.35
CA VAL A 103 -7.20 -15.82 19.86
C VAL A 103 -5.92 -15.53 19.09
N ASP A 104 -6.10 -15.16 17.82
CA ASP A 104 -5.01 -14.66 16.99
C ASP A 104 -4.43 -13.38 17.57
N LYS A 105 -3.09 -13.29 17.63
CA LYS A 105 -2.39 -12.13 18.22
C LYS A 105 -1.55 -11.42 17.18
N LEU A 106 -1.46 -10.10 17.31
CA LEU A 106 -0.51 -9.28 16.56
C LEU A 106 0.79 -9.17 17.34
N VAL A 107 1.91 -9.42 16.67
CA VAL A 107 3.25 -9.26 17.24
C VAL A 107 4.11 -8.37 16.35
N PRO A 108 5.01 -7.55 16.91
CA PRO A 108 5.99 -6.79 16.13
C PRO A 108 6.83 -7.68 15.22
N MET A 109 6.98 -7.26 13.96
CA MET A 109 7.92 -7.84 13.01
C MET A 109 9.34 -7.46 13.42
N LYS A 110 10.16 -8.47 13.73
CA LYS A 110 11.56 -8.25 14.13
C LYS A 110 12.48 -8.05 12.93
N ASP A 111 12.26 -8.81 11.86
CA ASP A 111 13.11 -8.80 10.67
C ASP A 111 12.31 -8.29 9.47
N ILE A 112 12.31 -6.96 9.32
CA ILE A 112 11.65 -6.28 8.20
C ILE A 112 12.48 -6.49 6.94
N HIS A 113 13.80 -6.53 7.04
CA HIS A 113 14.70 -6.79 5.90
C HIS A 113 14.36 -8.09 5.18
N ALA A 114 14.31 -9.22 5.90
CA ALA A 114 13.98 -10.53 5.33
C ALA A 114 12.57 -10.55 4.74
N PHE A 115 11.61 -9.87 5.38
CA PHE A 115 10.26 -9.73 4.83
C PHE A 115 10.26 -8.99 3.49
N LEU A 116 10.98 -7.88 3.36
CA LEU A 116 11.05 -7.12 2.11
C LEU A 116 11.72 -7.91 0.98
N LEU A 117 12.77 -8.69 1.27
CA LEU A 117 13.37 -9.61 0.31
C LEU A 117 12.37 -10.66 -0.16
N LYS A 118 11.65 -11.30 0.77
CA LYS A 118 10.59 -12.25 0.45
C LYS A 118 9.51 -11.64 -0.43
N CYS A 119 9.10 -10.40 -0.16
CA CYS A 119 8.12 -9.70 -0.99
C CYS A 119 8.56 -9.54 -2.45
N TYR A 120 9.84 -9.28 -2.69
CA TYR A 120 10.40 -9.19 -4.03
C TYR A 120 10.33 -10.52 -4.77
N ASP A 121 10.69 -11.61 -4.10
CA ASP A 121 10.66 -12.95 -4.68
C ASP A 121 9.22 -13.41 -4.96
N ASP A 122 8.29 -13.08 -4.05
CA ASP A 122 6.87 -13.34 -4.23
C ASP A 122 6.31 -12.56 -5.43
N LEU A 123 6.67 -11.29 -5.64
CA LEU A 123 6.27 -10.54 -6.82
C LEU A 123 6.69 -11.24 -8.12
N LYS A 124 7.94 -11.71 -8.19
CA LYS A 124 8.45 -12.44 -9.35
C LYS A 124 7.71 -13.76 -9.57
N ARG A 125 7.54 -14.56 -8.50
CA ARG A 125 6.89 -15.87 -8.57
C ARG A 125 5.43 -15.76 -9.00
N GLU A 126 4.69 -14.81 -8.43
CA GLU A 126 3.27 -14.60 -8.72
C GLU A 126 3.05 -13.82 -10.04
N LYS A 127 4.12 -13.36 -10.71
CA LYS A 127 4.07 -12.47 -11.87
C LYS A 127 3.20 -11.24 -11.59
N ARG A 128 3.53 -10.56 -10.48
CA ARG A 128 2.89 -9.33 -10.01
C ARG A 128 3.95 -8.24 -9.87
N PHE A 129 3.51 -6.99 -9.92
CA PHE A 129 4.42 -5.83 -9.86
C PHE A 129 4.15 -4.89 -8.69
N MET A 130 3.12 -5.17 -7.87
CA MET A 130 2.80 -4.43 -6.65
C MET A 130 2.34 -5.39 -5.56
N TRP A 131 2.81 -5.16 -4.34
CA TRP A 131 2.33 -5.81 -3.14
C TRP A 131 1.91 -4.81 -2.07
N GLY A 132 1.06 -5.24 -1.13
CA GLY A 132 0.69 -4.47 0.04
C GLY A 132 0.28 -5.32 1.23
N ILE A 133 -0.15 -4.64 2.28
CA ILE A 133 -0.51 -5.24 3.57
C ILE A 133 -2.01 -5.15 3.83
N TYR A 134 -2.48 -5.81 4.89
CA TYR A 134 -3.84 -5.66 5.36
C TYR A 134 -4.05 -4.28 6.00
N PRO A 135 -5.04 -3.49 5.55
CA PRO A 135 -5.15 -2.07 5.88
C PRO A 135 -5.67 -1.78 7.29
N VAL A 136 -6.29 -2.76 7.96
CA VAL A 136 -6.94 -2.58 9.26
C VAL A 136 -6.25 -3.42 10.32
N ARG A 137 -5.74 -2.76 11.37
CA ARG A 137 -5.12 -3.42 12.52
C ARG A 137 -6.16 -4.09 13.43
N ASN A 138 -6.82 -5.13 12.92
CA ASN A 138 -7.80 -5.91 13.67
C ASN A 138 -7.56 -7.42 13.40
N PRO A 139 -6.94 -8.16 14.34
CA PRO A 139 -6.59 -9.56 14.15
C PRO A 139 -7.80 -10.46 13.87
N PHE A 140 -9.00 -10.10 14.35
CA PHE A 140 -10.22 -10.90 14.15
C PHE A 140 -10.59 -11.08 12.67
N PHE A 141 -10.31 -10.08 11.83
CA PHE A 141 -10.60 -10.13 10.39
C PHE A 141 -9.39 -10.48 9.51
N MET A 142 -8.20 -10.53 10.10
CA MET A 142 -6.96 -10.87 9.39
C MET A 142 -6.88 -12.37 9.13
N LYS A 143 -6.08 -12.78 8.15
CA LYS A 143 -5.97 -14.18 7.73
C LYS A 143 -4.53 -14.54 7.43
N GLN A 144 -4.10 -15.74 7.87
CA GLN A 144 -2.83 -16.36 7.45
C GLN A 144 -2.88 -16.81 5.98
N SER A 145 -2.89 -15.83 5.08
CA SER A 145 -3.00 -16.04 3.64
C SER A 145 -2.47 -14.83 2.87
N THR A 146 -2.15 -15.05 1.61
CA THR A 146 -1.96 -14.00 0.60
C THR A 146 -3.15 -13.96 -0.35
N PHE A 147 -3.29 -12.87 -1.09
CA PHE A 147 -4.30 -12.69 -2.14
C PHE A 147 -3.67 -12.05 -3.37
N THR A 148 -4.02 -12.50 -4.59
CA THR A 148 -3.36 -12.07 -5.84
C THR A 148 -4.30 -11.46 -6.89
N GLY A 149 -5.54 -11.12 -6.49
CA GLY A 149 -6.57 -10.53 -7.35
C GLY A 149 -6.68 -9.00 -7.19
N LEU A 150 -7.89 -8.44 -7.32
CA LEU A 150 -8.15 -7.03 -7.03
C LEU A 150 -8.39 -6.85 -5.53
N SER A 151 -7.46 -6.19 -4.85
CA SER A 151 -7.62 -5.82 -3.44
C SER A 151 -7.08 -4.44 -3.19
N PHE A 152 -7.64 -3.76 -2.18
CA PHE A 152 -7.13 -2.47 -1.75
C PHE A 152 -5.74 -2.64 -1.13
N ILE A 153 -4.75 -1.98 -1.72
CA ILE A 153 -3.40 -1.81 -1.22
C ILE A 153 -3.30 -0.42 -0.63
N ILE A 154 -3.20 -0.34 0.70
CA ILE A 154 -3.09 0.94 1.39
C ILE A 154 -1.75 1.62 1.08
N GLY A 155 -1.79 2.93 0.86
CA GLY A 155 -0.58 3.71 0.56
C GLY A 155 0.47 3.71 1.68
N ALA A 156 0.07 3.41 2.92
CA ALA A 156 0.88 3.52 4.13
C ALA A 156 2.07 2.56 4.21
N LEU A 157 1.96 1.36 3.62
CA LEU A 157 3.08 0.46 3.42
C LEU A 157 2.77 -0.49 2.27
N HIS A 158 3.54 -0.37 1.21
CA HIS A 158 3.43 -1.21 0.03
C HIS A 158 4.78 -1.26 -0.70
N GLY A 159 4.92 -2.15 -1.67
CA GLY A 159 6.10 -2.15 -2.53
C GLY A 159 5.76 -2.52 -3.95
N TYR A 160 6.61 -2.10 -4.87
CA TYR A 160 6.39 -2.27 -6.29
C TYR A 160 7.70 -2.31 -7.07
N ILE A 161 7.65 -2.94 -8.23
CA ILE A 161 8.74 -2.89 -9.21
C ILE A 161 8.46 -1.69 -10.12
N VAL A 162 9.40 -0.75 -10.16
CA VAL A 162 9.26 0.48 -10.93
C VAL A 162 9.04 0.15 -12.41
N ARG A 163 7.96 0.72 -12.95
CA ARG A 163 7.67 0.78 -14.38
C ARG A 163 7.27 2.19 -14.77
N HIS A 164 7.99 2.81 -15.69
CA HIS A 164 7.77 4.17 -16.21
C HIS A 164 6.61 4.24 -17.21
N ASP A 165 5.56 3.43 -16.97
CA ASP A 165 4.32 3.50 -17.72
C ASP A 165 3.38 4.51 -17.08
N LYS A 166 3.05 5.57 -17.82
CA LYS A 166 2.12 6.62 -17.39
C LYS A 166 0.73 6.09 -17.04
N LYS A 167 0.33 4.92 -17.56
CA LYS A 167 -0.94 4.25 -17.20
C LYS A 167 -0.96 3.72 -15.76
N LEU A 168 0.18 3.67 -15.07
CA LEU A 168 0.29 3.34 -13.65
C LEU A 168 0.31 4.58 -12.75
N ASN A 169 0.18 5.78 -13.32
CA ASN A 169 0.08 7.01 -12.55
C ASN A 169 -1.36 7.18 -12.04
N PRO A 170 -1.58 7.33 -10.73
CA PRO A 170 -2.89 7.78 -10.25
C PRO A 170 -3.17 9.19 -10.78
N ASN A 171 -4.44 9.50 -10.97
CA ASN A 171 -4.92 10.80 -11.38
C ASN A 171 -4.97 11.75 -10.17
N VAL A 172 -4.69 13.03 -10.36
CA VAL A 172 -4.80 14.04 -9.29
C VAL A 172 -6.22 14.16 -8.73
N ASN A 173 -7.25 13.85 -9.53
CA ASN A 173 -8.64 13.83 -9.10
C ASN A 173 -8.96 12.69 -8.12
N SER A 174 -8.07 11.71 -7.96
CA SER A 174 -8.20 10.64 -6.97
C SER A 174 -7.36 10.90 -5.73
N GLU A 175 -6.81 12.09 -5.48
CA GLU A 175 -5.83 12.32 -4.40
C GLU A 175 -6.25 11.76 -3.02
N GLY A 176 -7.53 11.80 -2.65
CA GLY A 176 -8.02 11.23 -1.38
C GLY A 176 -8.10 9.70 -1.35
N LYS A 177 -7.99 9.05 -2.52
CA LYS A 177 -8.12 7.60 -2.76
C LYS A 177 -7.14 7.11 -3.83
N GLU A 178 -5.97 7.72 -3.94
CA GLU A 178 -5.02 7.42 -5.02
C GLU A 178 -4.46 6.00 -4.91
N ASP A 179 -4.40 5.48 -3.68
CA ASP A 179 -4.00 4.12 -3.37
C ASP A 179 -5.02 3.08 -3.85
N TYR A 180 -6.32 3.40 -3.82
CA TYR A 180 -7.35 2.63 -4.51
C TYR A 180 -7.16 2.67 -6.03
N GLU A 181 -6.86 3.84 -6.61
CA GLU A 181 -6.62 3.92 -8.04
C GLU A 181 -5.40 3.08 -8.45
N GLN A 182 -4.28 3.22 -7.74
CA GLN A 182 -3.09 2.41 -7.99
C GLN A 182 -3.40 0.91 -7.92
N SER A 183 -4.18 0.48 -6.94
CA SER A 183 -4.63 -0.92 -6.83
C SER A 183 -5.39 -1.38 -8.09
N ILE A 184 -6.26 -0.53 -8.63
CA ILE A 184 -7.02 -0.79 -9.86
C ILE A 184 -6.11 -0.79 -11.09
N LEU A 185 -5.18 0.17 -11.22
CA LEU A 185 -4.28 0.28 -12.37
C LEU A 185 -3.37 -0.93 -12.50
N TYR A 186 -2.74 -1.37 -11.39
CA TYR A 186 -1.94 -2.59 -11.39
C TYR A 186 -2.79 -3.84 -11.64
N TYR A 187 -4.02 -3.90 -11.11
CA TYR A 187 -4.93 -5.01 -11.42
C TYR A 187 -5.29 -5.08 -12.90
N ILE A 188 -5.63 -3.95 -13.53
CA ILE A 188 -5.96 -3.88 -14.97
C ILE A 188 -4.77 -4.31 -15.81
N LYS A 189 -3.56 -3.85 -15.46
CA LYS A 189 -2.35 -4.11 -16.25
C LYS A 189 -1.78 -5.51 -16.05
N ASP A 190 -1.81 -6.03 -14.82
CA ASP A 190 -1.08 -7.25 -14.44
C ASP A 190 -2.01 -8.42 -14.06
N GLY A 191 -3.32 -8.20 -14.07
CA GLY A 191 -4.33 -9.18 -13.65
C GLY A 191 -4.39 -9.40 -12.13
N GLY A 192 -3.76 -8.54 -11.32
CA GLY A 192 -3.69 -8.73 -9.88
C GLY A 192 -2.73 -7.80 -9.14
N VAL A 193 -2.94 -7.69 -7.84
CA VAL A 193 -1.97 -7.19 -6.86
C VAL A 193 -1.75 -8.25 -5.77
N LEU A 194 -0.56 -8.31 -5.18
CA LEU A 194 -0.28 -9.23 -4.08
C LEU A 194 -0.59 -8.57 -2.73
N ARG A 195 -1.45 -9.16 -1.89
CA ARG A 195 -1.71 -8.64 -0.55
C ARG A 195 -1.42 -9.67 0.52
N TYR A 196 -0.62 -9.30 1.51
CA TYR A 196 -0.37 -10.10 2.70
C TYR A 196 -1.46 -9.83 3.74
N ASN A 197 -2.41 -10.75 3.90
CA ASN A 197 -3.54 -10.57 4.82
C ASN A 197 -3.16 -10.82 6.30
N TYR A 198 -1.92 -11.26 6.56
CA TYR A 198 -1.35 -11.50 7.89
C TYR A 198 -0.38 -10.41 8.33
N ILE A 199 -0.13 -9.39 7.49
CA ILE A 199 0.71 -8.24 7.83
C ILE A 199 -0.18 -7.01 7.96
N THR A 200 0.07 -6.19 8.97
CA THR A 200 -0.56 -4.88 9.12
C THR A 200 0.41 -3.90 9.77
N ILE A 201 -0.02 -2.66 9.99
CA ILE A 201 0.76 -1.60 10.63
C ILE A 201 0.04 -1.04 11.84
N LYS A 202 0.81 -0.46 12.75
CA LYS A 202 0.33 0.47 13.77
C LYS A 202 0.70 1.90 13.35
N THR A 203 -0.31 2.74 13.18
CA THR A 203 -0.19 4.18 12.90
C THR A 203 -1.44 4.89 13.42
N LYS A 204 -1.39 6.21 13.55
CA LYS A 204 -2.54 7.06 13.90
C LYS A 204 -3.14 7.65 12.63
N PHE A 205 -4.18 7.01 12.11
CA PHE A 205 -4.94 7.54 10.97
C PHE A 205 -5.52 8.92 11.30
N LEU A 206 -5.58 9.78 10.27
CA LEU A 206 -6.15 11.14 10.35
C LEU A 206 -5.40 12.09 11.31
N ALA A 207 -4.15 11.80 11.69
CA ALA A 207 -3.31 12.75 12.40
C ALA A 207 -3.06 14.03 11.58
N GLU A 208 -2.75 15.14 12.25
CA GLU A 208 -2.30 16.36 11.60
C GLU A 208 -0.99 16.13 10.80
N GLY A 209 -0.75 16.99 9.82
CA GLY A 209 0.26 16.74 8.78
C GLY A 209 -0.22 15.77 7.68
N GLY A 210 0.63 15.52 6.69
CA GLY A 210 0.28 14.67 5.54
C GLY A 210 -0.84 15.26 4.66
N LEU A 211 -2.03 14.64 4.64
CA LEU A 211 -3.12 14.97 3.70
C LEU A 211 -3.94 16.24 4.04
N GLY A 212 -3.73 16.87 5.19
CA GLY A 212 -4.40 18.13 5.57
C GLY A 212 -5.83 17.98 6.14
N LYS A 213 -6.59 19.08 6.14
CA LYS A 213 -7.87 19.26 6.87
C LYS A 213 -9.15 18.93 6.05
N ASP A 214 -9.18 19.19 4.74
CA ASP A 214 -10.39 19.04 3.90
C ASP A 214 -10.61 17.60 3.39
N ARG A 215 -10.62 16.63 4.31
CA ARG A 215 -10.62 15.20 3.93
C ARG A 215 -11.97 14.70 3.45
N PHE A 216 -13.08 15.22 3.98
CA PHE A 216 -14.42 14.74 3.63
C PHE A 216 -14.77 15.04 2.17
N GLU A 217 -14.62 16.30 1.76
CA GLU A 217 -14.88 16.70 0.37
C GLU A 217 -13.92 16.03 -0.60
N ARG A 218 -12.61 16.00 -0.28
CA ARG A 218 -11.61 15.32 -1.12
C ARG A 218 -11.93 13.84 -1.30
N ASN A 219 -12.34 13.15 -0.23
CA ASN A 219 -12.73 11.75 -0.31
C ASN A 219 -13.97 11.54 -1.17
N LYS A 220 -14.96 12.43 -1.09
CA LYS A 220 -16.16 12.38 -1.93
C LYS A 220 -15.81 12.58 -3.41
N LEU A 221 -15.08 13.65 -3.74
CA LEU A 221 -14.64 13.93 -5.11
C LEU A 221 -13.83 12.77 -5.69
N SER A 222 -12.91 12.21 -4.90
CA SER A 222 -12.11 11.05 -5.31
C SER A 222 -12.97 9.79 -5.51
N ALA A 223 -13.94 9.54 -4.63
CA ALA A 223 -14.86 8.41 -4.76
C ALA A 223 -15.72 8.53 -6.02
N ASP A 224 -16.26 9.72 -6.30
CA ASP A 224 -17.08 10.00 -7.47
C ASP A 224 -16.26 9.84 -8.77
N TYR A 225 -15.04 10.37 -8.79
CA TYR A 225 -14.10 10.17 -9.91
C TYR A 225 -13.83 8.68 -10.16
N LEU A 226 -13.50 7.91 -9.11
CA LEU A 226 -13.22 6.48 -9.25
C LEU A 226 -14.44 5.67 -9.67
N TYR A 227 -15.63 6.01 -9.18
CA TYR A 227 -16.86 5.36 -9.60
C TYR A 227 -17.20 5.63 -11.07
N LYS A 228 -17.03 6.87 -11.54
CA LYS A 228 -17.23 7.24 -12.94
C LYS A 228 -16.21 6.59 -13.88
N THR A 229 -14.95 6.52 -13.45
CA THR A 229 -13.84 6.02 -14.27
C THR A 229 -13.76 4.49 -14.29
N TYR A 230 -14.08 3.85 -13.16
CA TYR A 230 -13.96 2.40 -12.97
C TYR A 230 -15.26 1.77 -12.40
N PRO A 231 -16.44 2.01 -13.01
CA PRO A 231 -17.74 1.59 -12.45
C PRO A 231 -17.86 0.07 -12.28
N GLN A 232 -17.08 -0.69 -13.05
CA GLN A 232 -17.04 -2.14 -12.98
C GLN A 232 -16.21 -2.70 -11.81
N PHE A 233 -15.38 -1.87 -11.19
CA PHE A 233 -14.49 -2.24 -10.08
C PHE A 233 -14.83 -1.54 -8.78
N VAL A 234 -15.60 -0.46 -8.82
CA VAL A 234 -15.84 0.44 -7.69
C VAL A 234 -17.33 0.52 -7.37
N THR A 235 -17.65 0.51 -6.08
CA THR A 235 -18.95 0.98 -5.56
C THR A 235 -18.76 1.96 -4.45
N ILE A 236 -19.66 2.93 -4.36
CA ILE A 236 -19.70 3.92 -3.29
C ILE A 236 -20.58 3.41 -2.15
N PHE A 237 -20.17 3.71 -0.91
CA PHE A 237 -21.02 3.61 0.27
C PHE A 237 -20.70 4.77 1.22
N HIS A 238 -21.62 5.08 2.13
CA HIS A 238 -21.43 6.12 3.13
C HIS A 238 -21.30 5.50 4.51
N ARG A 239 -20.34 5.97 5.29
CA ARG A 239 -20.22 5.63 6.70
C ARG A 239 -21.28 6.38 7.52
N ALA A 240 -21.56 5.91 8.73
CA ALA A 240 -22.48 6.56 9.65
C ALA A 240 -22.11 8.02 9.96
N ASN A 241 -20.83 8.38 9.88
CA ASN A 241 -20.34 9.75 10.05
C ASN A 241 -20.41 10.61 8.76
N GLY A 242 -21.08 10.15 7.71
CA GLY A 242 -21.22 10.85 6.43
C GLY A 242 -20.02 10.73 5.48
N MET A 243 -18.93 10.08 5.88
CA MET A 243 -17.75 9.93 5.02
C MET A 243 -18.06 9.03 3.82
N THR A 244 -17.78 9.55 2.62
CA THR A 244 -17.93 8.80 1.36
C THR A 244 -16.75 7.85 1.19
N GLU A 245 -17.04 6.58 1.02
CA GLU A 245 -16.07 5.50 0.88
C GLU A 245 -16.35 4.65 -0.34
N ILE A 246 -15.35 3.85 -0.72
CA ILE A 246 -15.50 2.92 -1.83
C ILE A 246 -15.18 1.49 -1.44
N ARG A 247 -15.78 0.55 -2.16
CA ARG A 247 -15.49 -0.88 -2.09
C ARG A 247 -15.07 -1.38 -3.46
N LEU A 248 -13.95 -2.12 -3.50
CA LEU A 248 -13.47 -2.78 -4.70
C LEU A 248 -14.21 -4.09 -4.95
N ARG A 249 -14.51 -4.36 -6.23
CA ARG A 249 -15.20 -5.57 -6.69
C ARG A 249 -14.26 -6.41 -7.58
N ASP A 250 -13.73 -7.49 -7.01
CA ASP A 250 -12.88 -8.40 -7.78
C ASP A 250 -13.69 -9.34 -8.68
N LYS A 251 -13.41 -9.29 -9.99
CA LYS A 251 -14.02 -10.16 -11.00
C LYS A 251 -13.36 -11.54 -11.10
N THR A 252 -12.19 -11.77 -10.50
CA THR A 252 -11.51 -13.08 -10.56
C THR A 252 -12.34 -14.22 -9.94
N SER A 253 -13.24 -13.88 -9.00
CA SER A 253 -14.16 -14.85 -8.39
C SER A 253 -15.24 -15.37 -9.35
N LYS A 254 -15.67 -14.57 -10.33
CA LYS A 254 -16.76 -14.92 -11.26
C LYS A 254 -16.32 -15.85 -12.40
N SER A 255 -15.03 -15.91 -12.73
CA SER A 255 -14.53 -16.84 -13.77
C SER A 255 -14.42 -18.27 -13.23
N LYS A 256 -14.03 -18.45 -11.96
CA LYS A 256 -13.93 -19.78 -11.32
C LYS A 256 -15.29 -20.45 -11.05
N SER A 257 -16.36 -19.68 -10.86
CA SER A 257 -17.71 -20.25 -10.67
C SER A 257 -18.34 -20.72 -12.00
N LYS A 258 -18.09 -20.01 -13.11
CA LYS A 258 -18.55 -20.42 -14.45
C LYS A 258 -17.83 -21.64 -15.01
N SER A 259 -16.56 -21.89 -14.64
CA SER A 259 -15.87 -23.12 -15.06
C SER A 259 -16.37 -24.36 -14.31
N LYS A 260 -16.69 -24.24 -13.01
CA LYS A 260 -17.30 -25.32 -12.23
C LYS A 260 -18.72 -25.68 -12.70
N SER A 261 -19.53 -24.70 -13.13
CA SER A 261 -20.89 -24.99 -13.63
C SER A 261 -20.87 -25.68 -14.99
N LYS A 262 -19.93 -25.33 -15.90
CA LYS A 262 -19.77 -26.05 -17.18
C LYS A 262 -19.29 -27.49 -17.01
N SER A 263 -18.43 -27.77 -16.01
CA SER A 263 -17.97 -29.14 -15.75
C SER A 263 -19.06 -30.09 -15.20
N LYS A 264 -20.08 -29.55 -14.51
CA LYS A 264 -21.19 -30.36 -13.97
C LYS A 264 -22.27 -30.70 -15.01
N ASN A 265 -22.39 -29.94 -16.09
CA ASN A 265 -23.41 -30.19 -17.12
C ASN A 265 -22.97 -31.22 -18.19
N ASN A 266 -21.68 -31.55 -18.31
CA ASN A 266 -21.20 -32.57 -19.26
C ASN A 266 -21.20 -34.00 -18.70
N LEU A 267 -21.61 -34.22 -17.45
CA LEU A 267 -21.63 -35.52 -16.79
C LEU A 267 -23.04 -36.15 -16.70
N LYS A 268 -24.06 -35.55 -17.32
CA LYS A 268 -25.46 -36.01 -17.24
C LYS A 268 -26.09 -36.56 -18.53
N THR A 269 -25.34 -36.75 -19.61
CA THR A 269 -25.90 -37.25 -20.90
C THR A 269 -25.23 -38.52 -21.46
N ARG A 270 -24.64 -39.36 -20.61
CA ARG A 270 -24.28 -40.73 -21.00
C ARG A 270 -24.74 -41.72 -19.94
N LYS A 271 -26.00 -42.17 -20.03
CA LYS A 271 -26.44 -43.49 -19.60
C LYS A 271 -27.71 -43.86 -20.38
N VAL A 272 -27.51 -44.88 -21.23
CA VAL A 272 -28.45 -45.83 -21.88
C VAL A 272 -29.60 -45.22 -22.66
#